data_AF-A0A935V2J5-F1
#
_entry.id   AF-A0A935V2J5-F1
#
_cell.length_a   1.000
_cell.length_b   1.000
_cell.length_c   1.000
_cell.angle_alpha   90.00
_cell.angle_beta   90.00
_cell.angle_gamma   90.00
#
_symmetry.space_group_name_H-M   'P 1'
#
loop_
_entity.id
_entity.type
_entity.pdbx_description
1 polymer ?
#
loop_
_entity_poly.entity_id
_entity_poly.type
_entity_poly.pdbx_seq_one_letter_code
_entity_poly.pdbx_strand_id
1 'polypeptide(L)'
;MLGDFNESPYDRSLVSRDHLWAIRDRADLVGRTHPTDGRPPLYNPMWRLLPERDEPPHGTYCWDRPEVSGVRWWHIDQILVSPSVVDELKNVDILVELDGQQLLNKHGKPDLRIASDHLPVIAILGA
;
A
#
# COMPACT_ATOMS: atom_id res chain seq x y z
N MET A 1 3.41 -6.76 -8.13
CA MET A 1 2.62 -5.69 -8.79
C MET A 1 2.78 -4.43 -7.96
N LEU A 2 2.84 -3.27 -8.59
CA LEU A 2 2.95 -1.98 -7.91
C LEU A 2 2.17 -0.91 -8.67
N GLY A 3 1.46 -0.04 -7.98
CA GLY A 3 0.73 1.07 -8.58
C GLY A 3 -0.44 1.56 -7.74
N ASP A 4 -1.17 2.53 -8.27
CA ASP A 4 -2.44 3.01 -7.73
C ASP A 4 -3.57 2.06 -8.14
N PHE A 5 -4.16 1.39 -7.15
CA PHE A 5 -5.29 0.48 -7.33
C PHE A 5 -6.64 1.19 -7.20
N ASN A 6 -6.65 2.46 -6.77
CA ASN A 6 -7.84 3.25 -6.45
C ASN A 6 -8.78 2.57 -5.44
N GLU A 7 -8.22 1.67 -4.63
CA GLU A 7 -8.90 0.76 -3.71
C GLU A 7 -8.02 0.60 -2.47
N SER A 8 -8.63 0.46 -1.30
CA SER A 8 -7.92 0.22 -0.04
C SER A 8 -7.39 -1.23 0.02
N PRO A 9 -6.38 -1.53 0.87
CA PRO A 9 -5.77 -2.86 0.92
C PRO A 9 -6.73 -3.99 1.31
N TYR A 10 -7.86 -3.64 1.94
CA TYR A 10 -8.91 -4.56 2.41
C TYR A 10 -10.15 -4.60 1.51
N ASP A 11 -10.18 -3.80 0.43
CA ASP A 11 -11.35 -3.77 -0.45
C ASP A 11 -11.49 -5.08 -1.23
N ARG A 12 -12.74 -5.41 -1.58
CA ARG A 12 -13.10 -6.72 -2.14
C ARG A 12 -12.33 -7.05 -3.41
N SER A 13 -12.08 -6.05 -4.25
CA SER A 13 -11.33 -6.17 -5.49
C SER A 13 -9.87 -6.60 -5.27
N LEU A 14 -9.32 -6.29 -4.10
CA LEU A 14 -7.98 -6.71 -3.69
C LEU A 14 -8.00 -8.09 -3.04
N VAL A 15 -8.85 -8.29 -2.02
CA VAL A 15 -8.76 -9.48 -1.15
C VAL A 15 -9.46 -10.73 -1.70
N SER A 16 -10.43 -10.56 -2.60
CA SER A 16 -11.24 -11.67 -3.09
C SER A 16 -10.41 -12.66 -3.90
N ARG A 17 -10.69 -13.96 -3.69
CA ARG A 17 -10.10 -15.06 -4.44
C ARG A 17 -10.39 -14.97 -5.94
N ASP A 18 -11.52 -14.42 -6.32
CA ASP A 18 -11.90 -14.24 -7.73
C ASP A 18 -11.29 -12.98 -8.37
N HIS A 19 -10.52 -12.17 -7.63
CA HIS A 19 -9.89 -10.93 -8.11
C HIS A 19 -8.38 -10.99 -7.85
N LEU A 20 -7.73 -10.01 -7.23
CA LEU A 20 -6.27 -10.06 -7.05
C LEU A 20 -5.83 -11.09 -6.02
N TRP A 21 -6.72 -11.47 -5.09
CA TRP A 21 -6.43 -12.39 -3.99
C TRP A 21 -5.19 -11.99 -3.18
N ALA A 22 -5.14 -10.69 -2.87
CA ALA A 22 -4.08 -10.04 -2.11
C ALA A 22 -4.35 -10.18 -0.61
N ILE A 23 -3.63 -11.10 0.04
CA ILE A 23 -3.83 -11.46 1.45
C ILE A 23 -2.82 -10.76 2.37
N ARG A 24 -3.22 -10.55 3.63
CA ARG A 24 -2.39 -9.92 4.65
C ARG A 24 -1.35 -10.85 5.27
N ASP A 25 -1.69 -12.12 5.48
CA ASP A 25 -0.92 -12.98 6.38
C ASP A 25 0.06 -13.86 5.58
N ARG A 26 1.37 -13.71 5.82
CA ARG A 26 2.40 -14.46 5.08
C ARG A 26 2.26 -15.97 5.22
N ALA A 27 1.87 -16.45 6.40
CA ALA A 27 1.67 -17.88 6.67
C ALA A 27 0.61 -18.50 5.75
N ASP A 28 -0.35 -17.69 5.30
CA ASP A 28 -1.45 -18.11 4.44
C ASP A 28 -1.07 -18.18 2.95
N LEU A 29 0.16 -17.79 2.57
CA LEU A 29 0.64 -17.92 1.19
C LEU A 29 1.00 -19.36 0.83
N VAL A 30 1.44 -20.14 1.82
CA VAL A 30 2.01 -21.47 1.60
C VAL A 30 0.94 -22.48 1.22
N GLY A 31 1.18 -23.21 0.12
CA GLY A 31 0.31 -24.31 -0.32
C GLY A 31 -1.06 -23.90 -0.82
N ARG A 32 -1.33 -22.59 -0.98
CA ARG A 32 -2.59 -22.09 -1.54
C ARG A 32 -2.44 -21.79 -3.02
N THR A 33 -3.34 -22.34 -3.80
CA THR A 33 -3.51 -22.03 -5.22
C THR A 33 -4.99 -21.87 -5.52
N HIS A 34 -5.31 -21.10 -6.55
CA HIS A 34 -6.68 -20.89 -6.97
C HIS A 34 -7.15 -22.13 -7.74
N PRO A 35 -8.37 -22.66 -7.50
CA PRO A 35 -8.75 -23.99 -8.00
C PRO A 35 -8.88 -24.06 -9.52
N THR A 36 -9.18 -22.93 -10.16
CA THR A 36 -9.51 -22.87 -11.59
C THR A 36 -8.30 -22.58 -12.46
N ASP A 37 -7.41 -21.67 -12.04
CA ASP A 37 -6.29 -21.13 -12.83
C ASP A 37 -4.93 -21.38 -12.17
N GLY A 38 -4.89 -22.02 -11.00
CA GLY A 38 -3.67 -22.44 -10.31
C GLY A 38 -2.85 -21.31 -9.71
N ARG A 39 -3.25 -20.04 -9.85
CA ARG A 39 -2.44 -18.91 -9.36
C ARG A 39 -2.39 -18.89 -7.83
N PRO A 40 -1.24 -18.58 -7.20
CA PRO A 40 -1.20 -18.39 -5.76
C PRO A 40 -1.79 -17.04 -5.35
N PRO A 41 -2.16 -16.85 -4.07
CA PRO A 41 -2.45 -15.53 -3.53
C PRO A 41 -1.21 -14.62 -3.60
N LEU A 42 -1.45 -13.31 -3.64
CA LEU A 42 -0.40 -12.30 -3.49
C LEU A 42 -0.33 -11.86 -2.03
N TYR A 43 0.86 -11.52 -1.55
CA TYR A 43 1.06 -10.88 -0.25
C TYR A 43 0.86 -9.37 -0.38
N ASN A 44 0.03 -8.79 0.48
CA ASN A 44 -0.20 -7.35 0.57
C ASN A 44 0.45 -6.76 1.84
N PRO A 45 1.70 -6.29 1.79
CA PRO A 45 2.37 -5.66 2.92
C PRO A 45 1.76 -4.31 3.34
N MET A 46 0.92 -3.68 2.51
CA MET A 46 0.35 -2.35 2.79
C MET A 46 -0.52 -2.33 4.05
N TRP A 47 -1.08 -3.47 4.43
CA TRP A 47 -1.84 -3.64 5.67
C TRP A 47 -1.05 -3.26 6.92
N ARG A 48 0.29 -3.34 6.87
CA ARG A 48 1.18 -2.96 7.98
C ARG A 48 1.23 -1.45 8.20
N LEU A 49 0.78 -0.65 7.22
CA LEU A 49 0.80 0.81 7.26
C LEU A 49 -0.53 1.40 7.73
N LEU A 50 -1.55 0.57 8.00
CA LEU A 50 -2.87 0.98 8.47
C LEU A 50 -3.01 1.39 9.95
N PRO A 51 -2.15 0.95 10.91
CA PRO A 51 -2.26 1.40 12.30
C PRO A 51 -2.21 2.93 12.43
N GLU A 52 -2.81 3.47 13.49
CA GLU A 52 -2.71 4.89 13.83
C GLU A 52 -1.24 5.29 14.03
N ARG A 53 -0.88 6.47 13.54
CA ARG A 53 0.48 7.03 13.62
C ARG A 53 0.37 8.44 14.16
N ASP A 54 1.27 8.78 15.08
CA ASP A 54 1.34 10.13 15.65
C ASP A 54 1.79 11.16 14.60
N GLU A 55 2.67 10.74 13.68
CA GLU A 55 3.27 11.59 12.65
C GLU A 55 2.88 11.13 11.23
N PRO A 56 2.77 12.07 10.26
CA PRO A 56 2.52 11.75 8.87
C PRO A 56 3.68 10.95 8.25
N PRO A 57 3.41 10.19 7.18
CA PRO A 57 2.16 10.17 6.43
C PRO A 57 1.16 9.16 7.02
N HIS A 58 -0.11 9.50 6.98
CA HIS A 58 -1.19 8.60 7.44
C HIS A 58 -1.81 7.78 6.29
N GLY A 59 -1.26 7.90 5.07
CA GLY A 59 -1.71 7.23 3.85
C GLY A 59 -0.88 7.67 2.64
N THR A 60 -1.14 7.09 1.48
CA THR A 60 -0.47 7.44 0.23
C THR A 60 -1.17 8.61 -0.46
N TYR A 61 -2.48 8.75 -0.27
CA TYR A 61 -3.30 9.82 -0.85
C TYR A 61 -4.13 10.52 0.22
N CYS A 62 -4.15 11.86 0.21
CA CYS A 62 -4.92 12.67 1.16
C CYS A 62 -6.09 13.38 0.48
N TRP A 63 -7.32 12.95 0.79
CA TRP A 63 -8.53 13.62 0.37
C TRP A 63 -9.22 14.29 1.56
N ASP A 64 -8.85 15.55 1.80
CA ASP A 64 -9.33 16.30 2.96
C ASP A 64 -10.67 17.00 2.69
N ARG A 65 -11.76 16.23 2.72
CA ARG A 65 -13.16 16.71 2.68
C ARG A 65 -13.97 16.13 3.83
N PRO A 66 -13.79 16.65 5.06
CA PRO A 66 -14.42 16.11 6.26
C PRO A 66 -15.96 16.14 6.19
N GLU A 67 -16.54 17.03 5.38
CA GLU A 67 -17.97 17.09 5.12
C GLU A 67 -18.51 15.93 4.25
N VAL A 68 -17.64 15.21 3.55
CA VAL A 68 -18.00 14.08 2.67
C VAL A 68 -17.62 12.73 3.30
N SER A 69 -16.46 12.65 3.95
CA SER A 69 -15.92 11.41 4.49
C SER A 69 -15.14 11.64 5.79
N GLY A 70 -15.31 10.74 6.76
CA GLY A 70 -14.44 10.66 7.94
C GLY A 70 -13.05 10.10 7.63
N VAL A 71 -12.88 9.45 6.46
CA VAL A 71 -11.60 8.95 5.98
C VAL A 71 -10.92 10.05 5.17
N ARG A 72 -9.82 10.59 5.73
CA ARG A 72 -9.02 11.64 5.10
C ARG A 72 -7.81 11.10 4.33
N TRP A 73 -7.29 9.95 4.76
CA TRP A 73 -6.09 9.33 4.21
C TRP A 73 -6.40 7.93 3.69
N TRP A 74 -5.86 7.64 2.51
CA TRP A 74 -6.13 6.41 1.77
C TRP A 74 -4.81 5.73 1.42
N HIS A 75 -4.80 4.40 1.41
CA HIS A 75 -3.66 3.57 1.00
C HIS A 75 -3.97 2.89 -0.33
N ILE A 76 -4.11 3.70 -1.39
CA ILE A 76 -4.53 3.23 -2.72
C ILE A 76 -3.34 2.89 -3.62
N ASP A 77 -2.18 3.47 -3.35
CA ASP A 77 -0.91 3.05 -3.94
C ASP A 77 -0.40 1.83 -3.16
N GLN A 78 -0.28 0.69 -3.83
CA GLN A 78 0.02 -0.57 -3.18
C GLN A 78 1.13 -1.33 -3.89
N ILE A 79 1.89 -2.10 -3.10
CA ILE A 79 2.84 -3.09 -3.59
C ILE A 79 2.31 -4.47 -3.20
N LEU A 80 2.12 -5.35 -4.17
CA LEU A 80 1.70 -6.75 -3.98
C LEU A 80 2.84 -7.68 -4.38
N VAL A 81 3.17 -8.64 -3.53
CA VAL A 81 4.36 -9.49 -3.67
C VAL A 81 3.95 -10.96 -3.88
N SER A 82 4.56 -11.64 -4.85
CA SER A 82 4.31 -13.07 -5.06
C SER A 82 4.95 -13.90 -3.94
N PRO A 83 4.49 -15.15 -3.70
CA PRO A 83 5.12 -16.03 -2.73
C PRO A 83 6.62 -16.26 -2.98
N SER A 84 7.05 -16.25 -4.25
CA SER A 84 8.46 -16.46 -4.62
C SER A 84 9.40 -15.31 -4.22
N VAL A 85 8.87 -14.12 -3.95
CA VAL A 85 9.65 -12.90 -3.61
C VAL A 85 9.37 -12.45 -2.17
N VAL A 86 8.40 -13.08 -1.49
CA VAL A 86 7.93 -12.62 -0.17
C VAL A 86 9.06 -12.61 0.86
N ASP A 87 9.95 -13.60 0.83
CA ASP A 87 11.06 -13.73 1.79
C ASP A 87 12.20 -12.73 1.54
N GLU A 88 12.28 -12.17 0.34
CA GLU A 88 13.20 -11.09 0.00
C GLU A 88 12.68 -9.74 0.51
N LEU A 89 11.36 -9.58 0.70
CA LEU A 89 10.78 -8.31 1.16
C LEU A 89 11.17 -8.01 2.61
N LYS A 90 12.07 -7.04 2.78
CA LYS A 90 12.55 -6.55 4.08
C LYS A 90 11.68 -5.44 4.64
N ASN A 91 11.29 -4.48 3.82
CA ASN A 91 10.48 -3.34 4.26
C ASN A 91 9.52 -2.85 3.18
N VAL A 92 8.42 -2.23 3.60
CA VAL A 92 7.58 -1.35 2.79
C VAL A 92 7.35 -0.07 3.58
N ASP A 93 7.43 1.09 2.93
CA ASP A 93 7.14 2.36 3.58
C ASP A 93 6.58 3.39 2.60
N ILE A 94 6.03 4.48 3.15
CA ILE A 94 5.57 5.64 2.39
C ILE A 94 6.64 6.72 2.50
N LEU A 95 7.15 7.17 1.36
CA LEU A 95 8.23 8.16 1.31
C LEU A 95 7.67 9.57 1.52
N VAL A 96 8.23 10.32 2.48
CA VAL A 96 7.91 11.73 2.73
C VAL A 96 9.04 12.70 2.42
N GLU A 97 10.24 12.18 2.15
CA GLU A 97 11.42 12.95 1.79
C GLU A 97 12.23 12.18 0.74
N LEU A 98 12.73 12.88 -0.27
CA LEU A 98 13.63 12.32 -1.26
C LEU A 98 14.80 13.28 -1.47
N ASP A 99 16.04 12.81 -1.31
CA ASP A 99 17.27 13.61 -1.48
C ASP A 99 17.25 14.98 -0.77
N GLY A 100 16.73 15.03 0.47
CA GLY A 100 16.62 16.25 1.26
C GLY A 100 15.40 17.13 0.92
N GLN A 101 14.62 16.78 -0.10
CA GLN A 101 13.41 17.48 -0.48
C GLN A 101 12.19 16.85 0.23
N GLN A 102 11.52 17.63 1.06
CA GLN A 102 10.23 17.25 1.66
C GLN A 102 9.14 17.15 0.59
N LEU A 103 8.40 16.04 0.60
CA LEU A 103 7.25 15.77 -0.27
C LEU A 103 5.92 16.21 0.38
N LEU A 104 5.95 16.52 1.68
CA LEU A 104 4.82 17.07 2.40
C LEU A 104 4.91 18.60 2.48
N ASN A 105 3.76 19.26 2.42
CA ASN A 105 3.64 20.68 2.70
C ASN A 105 3.59 20.94 4.22
N LYS A 106 3.60 22.22 4.61
CA LYS A 106 3.53 22.67 6.02
C LYS A 106 2.30 22.19 6.82
N HIS A 107 1.31 21.59 6.16
CA HIS A 107 0.11 21.03 6.78
C HIS A 107 0.15 19.50 6.84
N GLY A 108 1.29 18.87 6.53
CA GLY A 108 1.46 17.41 6.57
C GLY A 108 0.76 16.66 5.43
N LYS A 109 0.39 17.34 4.34
CA LYS A 109 -0.25 16.75 3.16
C LYS A 109 0.72 16.71 1.97
N PRO A 110 0.50 15.86 0.95
CA PRO A 110 1.32 15.85 -0.26
C PRO A 110 1.41 17.27 -0.89
N ASP A 111 2.62 17.71 -1.23
CA ASP A 111 2.86 19.01 -1.85
C ASP A 111 2.83 18.90 -3.39
N LEU A 112 1.69 19.27 -3.96
CA LEU A 112 1.44 19.34 -5.40
C LEU A 112 2.43 20.21 -6.18
N ARG A 113 3.13 21.14 -5.51
CA ARG A 113 4.10 22.02 -6.16
C ARG A 113 5.45 21.35 -6.33
N ILE A 114 5.72 20.31 -5.54
CA ILE A 114 6.98 19.56 -5.52
C ILE A 114 6.84 18.27 -6.32
N ALA A 115 5.74 17.53 -6.15
CA ALA A 115 5.55 16.24 -6.77
C ALA A 115 4.08 15.98 -7.20
N SER A 116 3.31 15.29 -6.37
CA SER A 116 1.97 14.77 -6.67
C SER A 116 1.06 14.87 -5.44
N ASP A 117 -0.24 14.67 -5.65
CA ASP A 117 -1.25 14.40 -4.63
C ASP A 117 -1.09 13.02 -3.98
N HIS A 118 -0.25 12.16 -4.55
CA HIS A 118 0.13 10.86 -4.01
C HIS A 118 1.57 10.89 -3.49
N LEU A 119 1.81 10.17 -2.39
CA LEU A 119 3.13 9.89 -1.87
C LEU A 119 3.66 8.57 -2.45
N PRO A 120 4.95 8.51 -2.83
CA PRO A 120 5.55 7.26 -3.30
C PRO A 120 5.52 6.18 -2.23
N VAL A 121 5.29 4.94 -2.65
CA VAL A 121 5.51 3.75 -1.82
C VAL A 121 6.81 3.09 -2.25
N ILE A 122 7.67 2.76 -1.28
CA ILE A 122 8.94 2.07 -1.51
C ILE A 122 8.91 0.69 -0.87
N ALA A 123 9.48 -0.30 -1.58
CA ALA A 123 9.79 -1.60 -1.03
C ALA A 123 11.29 -1.85 -1.07
N ILE A 124 11.84 -2.36 0.02
CA ILE A 124 13.23 -2.78 0.12
C ILE A 124 13.26 -4.31 0.06
N LEU A 125 13.93 -4.83 -0.97
CA LEU A 125 14.21 -6.25 -1.13
C LEU A 125 15.66 -6.54 -0.73
N GLY A 126 15.92 -7.72 -0.20
CA GLY A 126 17.28 -8.16 0.14
C GLY A 126 17.48 -9.62 -0.19
N ALA A 127 18.61 -9.92 -0.82
CA ALA A 127 19.16 -11.26 -0.99
C ALA A 127 19.65 -11.83 0.35
#